data_AF-A0A3R5Q308-F1
#
_entry.id   AF-A0A3R5Q308-F1
#
_cell.length_a   1.000
_cell.length_b   1.000
_cell.length_c   1.000
_cell.angle_alpha   90.00
_cell.angle_beta   90.00
_cell.angle_gamma   90.00
#
_symmetry.space_group_name_H-M   'P 1'
#
loop_
_entity.id
_entity.type
_entity.pdbx_description
1 polymer ?
#
loop_
_entity_poly.entity_id
_entity_poly.type
_entity_poly.pdbx_seq_one_letter_code
_entity_poly.pdbx_strand_id
1 'polypeptide(L)'
;MSVVDKIENKSNKPRFVPVASLEDAQAIRTVTFHPAGNLFAVGSNSKILRICEFPDVSNLSENCIVEDAKVVHRPEMELTCHDGTIRDLVFMQDTINRSSLLVSGGAGDCKIY
;
A
#
# COMPACT_ATOMS: atom_id res chain seq x y z
N MET A 1 -33.92 43.12 -10.28
CA MET A 1 -32.93 42.90 -9.21
C MET A 1 -32.01 41.79 -9.69
N SER A 2 -30.71 42.06 -9.68
CA SER A 2 -29.58 41.34 -10.30
C SER A 2 -29.55 39.83 -10.00
N VAL A 3 -29.24 38.98 -10.99
CA VAL A 3 -27.92 38.33 -11.18
C VAL A 3 -27.04 38.37 -9.93
N VAL A 4 -27.00 37.27 -9.17
CA VAL A 4 -25.82 36.81 -8.40
C VAL A 4 -26.04 35.34 -8.01
N ASP A 5 -25.41 34.47 -8.79
CA ASP A 5 -24.67 33.29 -8.37
C ASP A 5 -25.35 32.23 -7.47
N LYS A 6 -25.98 31.25 -8.13
CA LYS A 6 -25.70 29.85 -7.79
C LYS A 6 -24.62 29.31 -8.72
N ILE A 7 -23.43 29.92 -8.67
CA ILE A 7 -22.21 29.18 -9.00
C ILE A 7 -21.92 28.33 -7.77
N GLU A 8 -22.62 27.20 -7.66
CA GLU A 8 -22.13 26.14 -6.79
C GLU A 8 -20.77 25.72 -7.36
N ASN A 9 -19.70 26.15 -6.70
CA ASN A 9 -18.34 25.71 -7.00
C ASN A 9 -18.31 24.19 -6.95
N LYS A 10 -18.47 23.54 -8.11
CA LYS A 10 -18.34 22.09 -8.31
C LYS A 10 -16.92 21.57 -8.01
N SER A 11 -16.00 22.42 -7.53
CA SER A 11 -14.56 22.15 -7.56
C SER A 11 -13.93 21.68 -6.24
N ASN A 12 -14.69 21.37 -5.18
CA ASN A 12 -14.09 20.99 -3.89
C ASN A 12 -14.42 19.56 -3.41
N LYS A 13 -14.92 18.68 -4.28
CA LYS A 13 -15.07 17.27 -3.91
C LYS A 13 -13.72 16.55 -4.03
N PRO A 14 -13.28 15.79 -3.01
CA PRO A 14 -12.07 14.99 -3.12
C PRO A 14 -12.22 14.01 -4.29
N ARG A 15 -11.23 14.00 -5.18
CA ARG A 15 -11.15 13.07 -6.31
C ARG A 15 -10.19 11.95 -5.96
N PHE A 16 -10.63 10.71 -6.15
CA PHE A 16 -9.79 9.53 -6.00
C PHE A 16 -9.45 9.01 -7.39
N VAL A 17 -8.15 8.82 -7.64
CA VAL A 17 -7.64 8.26 -8.88
C VAL A 17 -6.91 6.98 -8.51
N PRO A 18 -7.23 5.82 -9.11
CA PRO A 18 -6.44 4.62 -8.91
C PRO A 18 -5.04 4.84 -9.50
N VAL A 19 -4.00 4.50 -8.73
CA VAL A 19 -2.60 4.74 -9.11
C VAL A 19 -1.79 3.46 -9.29
N ALA A 20 -2.27 2.34 -8.75
CA ALA A 20 -1.65 1.03 -8.93
C ALA A 20 -2.66 -0.10 -8.73
N SER A 21 -2.45 -1.22 -9.41
CA SER A 21 -3.16 -2.51 -9.20
C SER A 21 -2.20 -3.54 -8.61
N LEU A 22 -2.67 -4.35 -7.65
CA LEU A 22 -1.91 -5.52 -7.18
C LEU A 22 -2.86 -6.69 -7.05
N GLU A 23 -2.54 -7.78 -7.74
CA GLU A 23 -3.29 -9.02 -7.70
C GLU A 23 -2.56 -10.09 -6.88
N ASP A 24 -3.33 -10.94 -6.22
CA ASP A 24 -2.84 -12.11 -5.51
C ASP A 24 -3.76 -13.30 -5.78
N ALA A 25 -3.21 -14.52 -5.72
CA ALA A 25 -3.99 -15.74 -5.89
C ALA A 25 -5.07 -15.95 -4.80
N GLN A 26 -4.91 -15.31 -3.64
CA GLN A 26 -5.88 -15.35 -2.55
C GLN A 26 -6.16 -13.95 -1.99
N ALA A 27 -7.10 -13.85 -1.04
CA ALA A 27 -7.48 -12.56 -0.46
C ALA A 27 -6.28 -11.83 0.17
N ILE A 28 -6.10 -10.58 -0.22
CA ILE A 28 -5.26 -9.60 0.47
C ILE A 28 -5.96 -9.20 1.77
N ARG A 29 -5.24 -9.22 2.89
CA ARG A 29 -5.80 -8.99 4.23
C ARG A 29 -5.31 -7.72 4.89
N THR A 30 -4.10 -7.31 4.57
CA THR A 30 -3.46 -6.17 5.25
C THR A 30 -2.53 -5.44 4.29
N VAL A 31 -2.47 -4.13 4.48
CA VAL A 31 -1.56 -3.23 3.78
C VAL A 31 -1.04 -2.20 4.78
N THR A 32 0.23 -1.85 4.67
CA THR A 32 0.82 -0.77 5.47
C THR A 32 1.75 0.05 4.60
N PHE A 33 1.80 1.36 4.85
CA PHE A 33 2.62 2.28 4.09
C PHE A 33 3.87 2.63 4.89
N HIS A 34 5.01 2.63 4.22
CA HIS A 34 6.24 3.09 4.82
C HIS A 34 6.12 4.60 5.16
N PRO A 35 6.57 5.07 6.33
CA PRO A 35 6.39 6.47 6.74
C PRO A 35 6.98 7.52 5.78
N ALA A 36 7.99 7.15 5.00
CA ALA A 36 8.56 8.03 3.97
C ALA A 36 7.74 8.09 2.66
N GLY A 37 6.66 7.31 2.54
CA GLY A 37 5.74 7.35 1.39
C GLY A 37 6.25 6.72 0.10
N ASN A 38 7.41 6.09 0.11
CA ASN A 38 8.05 5.50 -1.07
C ASN A 38 7.76 4.00 -1.25
N LEU A 39 7.25 3.33 -0.23
CA LEU A 39 6.98 1.89 -0.22
C LEU A 39 5.66 1.58 0.47
N PHE A 40 5.07 0.45 0.13
CA PHE A 40 4.01 -0.18 0.90
C PHE A 40 4.22 -1.70 0.95
N ALA A 41 3.71 -2.33 2.00
CA ALA A 41 3.78 -3.77 2.17
C ALA A 41 2.36 -4.35 2.22
N VAL A 42 2.18 -5.53 1.62
CA VAL A 42 0.90 -6.24 1.51
C VAL A 42 1.05 -7.64 2.06
N GLY A 43 0.09 -8.09 2.87
CA GLY A 43 0.01 -9.44 3.40
C GLY A 43 -1.29 -10.13 2.95
N SER A 44 -1.17 -11.41 2.57
CA SER A 44 -2.27 -12.17 1.97
C SER A 44 -2.54 -13.52 2.66
N ASN A 45 -3.66 -14.13 2.28
CA ASN A 45 -3.97 -15.52 2.63
C ASN A 45 -3.06 -16.55 1.92
N SER A 46 -2.44 -16.18 0.79
CA SER A 46 -1.47 -17.04 0.09
C SER A 46 -0.14 -17.16 0.85
N LYS A 47 -0.06 -16.58 2.06
CA LYS A 47 1.11 -16.59 2.96
C LYS A 47 2.26 -15.76 2.40
N ILE A 48 1.92 -14.85 1.49
CA ILE A 48 2.86 -14.01 0.78
C ILE A 48 2.82 -12.61 1.40
N LEU A 49 3.98 -12.12 1.79
CA LEU A 49 4.22 -10.71 2.09
C LEU A 49 4.99 -10.10 0.92
N ARG A 50 4.41 -9.09 0.26
CA ARG A 50 5.08 -8.31 -0.80
C ARG A 50 5.40 -6.91 -0.34
N ILE A 51 6.60 -6.43 -0.66
CA ILE A 51 6.96 -5.03 -0.53
C ILE A 51 7.00 -4.41 -1.93
N CYS A 52 6.26 -3.32 -2.12
CA CYS A 52 6.06 -2.66 -3.40
C CYS A 52 6.53 -1.20 -3.33
N GLU A 53 7.04 -0.70 -4.46
CA GLU A 53 7.29 0.73 -4.63
C GLU A 53 5.97 1.49 -4.76
N PHE A 54 5.88 2.62 -4.06
CA PHE A 54 4.79 3.55 -4.30
C PHE A 54 4.97 4.18 -5.69
N PRO A 55 3.92 4.22 -6.53
CA PRO A 55 4.04 4.77 -7.88
C PRO A 55 4.39 6.25 -7.85
N ASP A 56 5.08 6.73 -8.89
CA ASP A 56 5.32 8.16 -9.05
C ASP A 56 4.01 8.88 -9.39
N VAL A 57 3.53 9.68 -8.45
CA VAL A 57 2.27 10.44 -8.55
C VAL A 57 2.47 11.90 -8.97
N SER A 58 3.66 12.28 -9.45
CA SER A 58 3.96 13.65 -9.86
C SER A 58 3.08 14.14 -11.03
N ASN A 59 2.57 13.23 -11.87
CA ASN A 59 1.76 13.55 -13.05
C ASN A 59 0.41 12.81 -13.10
N LEU A 60 -0.36 12.83 -12.01
CA LEU A 60 -1.68 12.21 -11.98
C LEU A 60 -2.71 12.99 -12.83
N SER A 61 -3.25 12.34 -13.87
CA SER A 61 -4.40 12.81 -14.64
C SER A 61 -5.60 11.88 -14.46
N GLU A 62 -6.81 12.32 -14.85
CA GLU A 62 -8.02 11.45 -14.79
C GLU A 62 -7.93 10.24 -15.70
N ASN A 63 -7.09 10.31 -16.73
CA ASN A 63 -6.82 9.23 -17.68
C ASN A 63 -5.50 8.52 -17.38
N CYS A 64 -5.01 8.60 -16.14
CA CYS A 64 -3.81 7.89 -15.75
C CYS A 64 -4.01 6.38 -15.94
N ILE A 65 -3.06 5.74 -16.63
CA ILE A 65 -3.06 4.30 -16.81
C ILE A 65 -2.71 3.69 -15.45
N VAL A 66 -3.59 2.83 -14.93
CA VAL A 66 -3.30 2.07 -13.71
C VAL A 66 -2.25 1.03 -14.07
N GLU A 67 -1.06 1.17 -13.51
CA GLU A 67 0.03 0.21 -13.68
C GLU A 67 0.02 -0.84 -12.56
N ASP A 68 0.58 -2.01 -12.83
CA ASP A 68 0.77 -3.01 -11.79
C ASP A 68 1.80 -2.52 -10.77
N ALA A 69 1.48 -2.74 -9.51
CA ALA A 69 2.33 -2.40 -8.39
C ALA A 69 3.69 -3.08 -8.55
N LYS A 70 4.73 -2.25 -8.63
CA LYS A 70 6.10 -2.74 -8.76
C LYS A 70 6.55 -3.36 -7.45
N VAL A 71 6.46 -4.69 -7.37
CA VAL A 71 7.09 -5.46 -6.30
C VAL A 71 8.59 -5.21 -6.41
N VAL A 72 9.18 -4.72 -5.33
CA VAL A 72 10.62 -4.44 -5.31
C VAL A 72 11.33 -5.78 -5.50
N HIS A 73 12.00 -5.95 -6.63
CA HIS A 73 12.60 -7.22 -7.00
C HIS A 73 13.87 -7.45 -6.19
N ARG A 74 13.71 -8.05 -5.02
CA ARG A 74 14.75 -8.83 -4.36
C ARG A 74 14.17 -10.20 -4.06
N PRO A 75 14.97 -11.29 -4.14
CA PRO A 75 14.52 -12.63 -3.74
C PRO A 75 13.91 -12.67 -2.32
N GLU A 76 14.22 -11.65 -1.51
CA GLU A 76 13.79 -11.45 -0.13
C GLU A 76 12.51 -10.59 0.02
N MET A 77 11.87 -10.13 -1.06
CA MET A 77 10.74 -9.18 -0.98
C MET A 77 9.38 -9.78 -1.36
N GLU A 78 9.37 -11.06 -1.72
CA GLU A 78 8.23 -11.95 -1.53
C GLU A 78 8.58 -12.91 -0.38
N LEU A 79 8.13 -12.58 0.82
CA LEU A 79 8.47 -13.32 2.04
C LEU A 79 7.37 -14.31 2.38
N THR A 80 7.77 -15.56 2.59
CA THR A 80 6.95 -16.66 3.13
C THR A 80 7.30 -16.93 4.59
N CYS A 81 7.28 -15.87 5.41
CA CYS A 81 7.63 -16.00 6.83
C CYS A 81 6.57 -16.78 7.62
N HIS A 82 5.28 -16.60 7.30
CA HIS A 82 4.18 -17.29 7.96
C HIS A 82 3.82 -18.60 7.25
N ASP A 83 3.44 -19.63 8.02
CA ASP A 83 2.87 -20.87 7.47
C ASP A 83 1.34 -20.82 7.30
N GLY A 84 0.73 -19.67 7.57
CA GLY A 84 -0.69 -19.39 7.35
C GLY A 84 -0.96 -17.91 6.99
N THR A 85 -2.20 -17.47 7.16
CA THR A 85 -2.65 -16.15 6.66
C THR A 85 -1.95 -14.99 7.37
N ILE A 86 -1.39 -14.04 6.61
CA ILE A 86 -0.85 -12.80 7.17
C ILE A 86 -2.01 -11.83 7.41
N ARG A 87 -2.12 -11.24 8.60
CA ARG A 87 -3.29 -10.44 9.02
C ARG A 87 -2.93 -9.04 9.46
N ASP A 88 -1.74 -8.83 9.97
CA ASP A 88 -1.28 -7.55 10.47
C ASP A 88 0.11 -7.23 9.92
N LEU A 89 0.30 -5.98 9.47
CA LEU A 89 1.57 -5.43 9.04
C LEU A 89 1.73 -4.02 9.60
N VAL A 90 2.94 -3.69 10.07
CA VAL A 90 3.26 -2.32 10.49
C VAL A 90 4.72 -2.00 10.17
N PHE A 91 4.93 -0.86 9.49
CA PHE A 91 6.25 -0.25 9.45
C PHE A 91 6.52 0.50 10.76
N MET A 92 7.63 0.18 11.39
CA MET A 92 8.13 0.90 12.56
C MET A 92 9.41 1.65 12.20
N GLN A 93 9.46 2.93 12.56
CA GLN A 93 10.67 3.72 12.40
C GLN A 93 11.56 3.53 13.64
N ASP A 94 12.74 2.96 13.43
CA ASP A 94 13.79 2.96 14.43
C ASP A 94 14.54 4.29 14.36
N THR A 95 14.25 5.19 15.29
CA THR A 95 14.86 6.51 15.35
C THR A 95 16.32 6.46 15.82
N ILE A 96 16.72 5.41 16.53
CA ILE A 96 18.07 5.23 17.05
C ILE A 96 18.99 4.83 15.90
N ASN A 97 18.60 3.79 15.16
CA ASN A 97 19.39 3.26 14.05
C ASN A 97 19.10 3.94 12.70
N ARG A 98 18.17 4.91 12.67
CA ARG A 98 17.71 5.59 11.45
C ARG A 98 17.30 4.61 10.35
N SER A 99 16.68 3.51 10.76
CA SER A 99 16.23 2.44 9.88
C SER A 99 14.72 2.25 10.04
N SER A 100 14.14 1.50 9.10
CA SER A 100 12.73 1.12 9.16
C SER A 100 12.64 -0.40 9.26
N LEU A 101 11.81 -0.87 10.18
CA LEU A 101 11.50 -2.27 10.38
C LEU A 101 10.08 -2.53 9.88
N LEU A 102 9.86 -3.71 9.31
CA LEU A 102 8.52 -4.19 8.98
C LEU A 102 8.21 -5.34 9.93
N VAL A 103 7.13 -5.21 10.68
CA VAL A 103 6.64 -6.24 11.60
C VAL A 103 5.41 -6.90 10.98
N SER A 104 5.37 -8.23 10.98
CA SER A 104 4.24 -9.01 10.46
C SER A 104 3.67 -9.99 11.49
N GLY A 105 2.34 -10.06 11.53
CA GLY A 105 1.59 -10.98 12.37
C GLY A 105 0.55 -11.76 11.55
N GLY A 106 0.30 -13.01 11.94
CA GLY A 106 -0.56 -13.90 11.18
C GLY A 106 -1.13 -15.06 11.99
N ALA A 107 -1.83 -15.94 11.29
CA ALA A 107 -2.32 -17.22 11.80
C ALA A 107 -1.54 -18.37 11.15
N GLY A 108 -1.64 -19.57 11.73
CA GLY A 108 -0.88 -20.75 11.33
C GLY A 108 0.22 -21.05 12.34
N ASP A 109 1.26 -20.21 12.36
CA ASP A 109 2.46 -20.41 13.17
C ASP A 109 2.43 -19.67 14.51
N CYS A 110 1.45 -18.78 14.69
CA CYS A 110 1.26 -17.94 15.89
C CYS A 110 2.52 -17.12 16.25
N LYS A 111 3.27 -16.69 15.24
CA LYS A 111 4.50 -15.90 15.42
C LYS A 111 4.33 -14.45 14.94
N ILE A 112 5.22 -13.61 15.44
CA ILE A 112 5.47 -12.26 14.94
C ILE A 112 6.87 -12.28 14.33
N TYR A 113 7.00 -11.75 13.12
CA TYR A 113 8.29 -11.55 12.44
C TYR A 113 8.60 -10.07 12.33
#